data_AF-A0A2U8WVA4-F1
#
_entry.id   AF-A0A2U8WVA4-F1
#
_cell.length_a   1.000
_cell.length_b   1.000
_cell.length_c   1.000
_cell.angle_alpha   90.00
_cell.angle_beta   90.00
_cell.angle_gamma   90.00
#
_symmetry.space_group_name_H-M   'P 1'
#
loop_
_entity.id
_entity.type
_entity.pdbx_description
1 polymer ?
#
loop_
_entity_poly.entity_id
_entity_poly.type
_entity_poly.pdbx_seq_one_letter_code
_entity_poly.pdbx_strand_id
1 'polypeptide(L)'
;MMPNGRIFLKSEWAPISDYWPALSFSKMSIGQYLSKEFRPGRDILIYVGTSGPETENPEHKSRLISAIVPEPNQILETRRIIPAESWAASVEMHGGDKWPHSLAVVRAASIEGPPFPLARQIIPRAYSAFAVGAGRGGVVEALDDERAAVMVLPVRELPLNLTPAVQAYLQFRESVAVDLPRDVRQEATRMANRIIDRVKKGGEERVTINPIRSAPLFTDLYALLTRIWRQKQGGRCALCGAPLLPGTENPMMQASADRIDSANGAYDDTNVQVTHLACNWAKNKYGVAEFEEWVDAIRGVDVTTEA
;
A
#
# COMPACT_ATOMS: atom_id res chain seq x y z
N MET A 1 12.97 -4.80 15.65
CA MET A 1 12.65 -3.35 15.47
C MET A 1 13.93 -2.54 15.63
N MET A 2 14.06 -1.38 14.97
CA MET A 2 15.23 -0.49 15.15
C MET A 2 15.11 0.37 16.42
N PRO A 3 16.23 0.80 17.05
CA PRO A 3 16.22 1.60 18.28
C PRO A 3 15.45 2.92 18.20
N ASN A 4 15.26 3.50 17.01
CA ASN A 4 14.51 4.74 16.76
C ASN A 4 13.13 4.51 16.12
N GLY A 5 12.64 3.26 16.07
CA GLY A 5 11.33 2.94 15.54
C GLY A 5 10.18 3.40 16.43
N ARG A 6 9.04 3.71 15.82
CA ARG A 6 7.79 4.09 16.49
C ARG A 6 6.98 2.84 16.87
N ILE A 7 6.16 2.97 17.92
CA ILE A 7 5.26 1.91 18.38
C ILE A 7 3.82 2.39 18.26
N PHE A 8 3.11 1.81 17.31
CA PHE A 8 1.70 2.05 17.12
C PHE A 8 0.88 1.01 17.89
N LEU A 9 -0.34 1.35 18.25
CA LEU A 9 -1.25 0.51 19.00
C LEU A 9 -2.60 0.50 18.27
N LYS A 10 -3.24 -0.66 18.19
CA LYS A 10 -4.63 -0.77 17.75
C LYS A 10 -5.40 -1.71 18.67
N SER A 11 -6.63 -1.33 18.95
CA SER A 11 -7.55 -2.16 19.72
C SER A 11 -8.08 -3.32 18.86
N GLU A 12 -7.94 -4.55 19.34
CA GLU A 12 -8.36 -5.78 18.65
C GLU A 12 -9.10 -6.73 19.61
N TRP A 13 -9.85 -7.68 19.06
CA TRP A 13 -10.61 -8.66 19.85
C TRP A 13 -9.85 -9.97 20.09
N ALA A 14 -8.85 -10.25 19.25
CA ALA A 14 -8.09 -11.49 19.28
C ALA A 14 -6.62 -11.24 18.86
N PRO A 15 -5.70 -12.14 19.20
CA PRO A 15 -4.33 -12.10 18.72
C PRO A 15 -4.27 -12.34 17.22
N ILE A 16 -3.15 -11.91 16.61
CA ILE A 16 -2.85 -12.21 15.21
C ILE A 16 -2.71 -13.73 15.01
N SER A 17 -3.20 -14.25 13.88
CA SER A 17 -3.13 -15.68 13.55
C SER A 17 -3.31 -15.92 12.04
N ASP A 18 -3.11 -17.17 11.60
CA ASP A 18 -3.42 -17.61 10.23
C ASP A 18 -4.90 -17.51 9.87
N TYR A 19 -5.77 -17.54 10.87
CA TYR A 19 -7.20 -17.34 10.67
C TYR A 19 -7.50 -15.90 10.25
N TRP A 20 -6.69 -14.93 10.70
CA TRP A 20 -6.85 -13.52 10.38
C TRP A 20 -5.48 -12.81 10.25
N PRO A 21 -4.72 -13.05 9.16
CA PRO A 21 -3.35 -12.54 9.01
C PRO A 21 -3.31 -11.08 8.50
N ALA A 22 -4.21 -10.25 9.04
CA ALA A 22 -4.49 -8.91 8.53
C ALA A 22 -4.72 -7.91 9.66
N LEU A 23 -4.33 -6.66 9.40
CA LEU A 23 -4.70 -5.51 10.20
C LEU A 23 -5.94 -4.87 9.59
N SER A 24 -7.11 -5.20 10.11
CA SER A 24 -8.41 -4.81 9.52
C SER A 24 -9.04 -3.60 10.19
N PHE A 25 -9.72 -2.78 9.39
CA PHE A 25 -10.36 -1.55 9.86
C PHE A 25 -11.60 -1.20 9.03
N SER A 26 -12.55 -0.53 9.68
CA SER A 26 -13.80 -0.09 9.04
C SER A 26 -13.63 1.18 8.21
N LYS A 27 -12.61 2.00 8.52
CA LYS A 27 -12.39 3.31 7.86
C LYS A 27 -11.09 3.31 7.07
N MET A 28 -11.19 3.55 5.76
CA MET A 28 -10.04 3.67 4.85
C MET A 28 -8.97 4.67 5.35
N SER A 29 -9.39 5.73 6.06
CA SER A 29 -8.48 6.74 6.61
C SER A 29 -7.44 6.18 7.59
N ILE A 30 -7.72 5.05 8.26
CA ILE A 30 -6.76 4.37 9.14
C ILE A 30 -5.62 3.78 8.31
N GLY A 31 -5.97 3.09 7.22
CA GLY A 31 -5.00 2.57 6.26
C GLY A 31 -4.14 3.70 5.70
N GLN A 32 -4.76 4.78 5.22
CA GLN A 32 -4.04 5.95 4.67
C GLN A 32 -3.11 6.63 5.69
N TYR A 33 -3.54 6.71 6.96
CA TYR A 33 -2.70 7.21 8.03
C TYR A 33 -1.46 6.33 8.23
N LEU A 34 -1.65 5.01 8.33
CA LEU A 34 -0.56 4.05 8.49
C LEU A 34 0.36 4.05 7.25
N SER A 35 -0.19 4.11 6.04
CA SER A 35 0.57 4.32 4.79
C SER A 35 1.55 5.50 4.92
N LYS A 36 1.08 6.63 5.44
CA LYS A 36 1.91 7.83 5.57
C LYS A 36 2.96 7.72 6.68
N GLU A 37 2.55 7.24 7.85
CA GLU A 37 3.27 7.38 9.11
C GLU A 37 4.10 6.15 9.50
N PHE A 38 3.68 4.95 9.11
CA PHE A 38 4.35 3.69 9.45
C PHE A 38 5.51 3.42 8.49
N ARG A 39 6.66 3.01 9.04
CA ARG A 39 7.84 2.61 8.25
C ARG A 39 8.17 1.13 8.49
N PRO A 40 7.91 0.24 7.53
CA PRO A 40 8.24 -1.18 7.63
C PRO A 40 9.73 -1.42 7.93
N GLY A 41 10.02 -2.43 8.73
CA GLY A 41 11.40 -2.75 9.18
C GLY A 41 11.95 -1.82 10.27
N ARG A 42 11.35 -0.64 10.44
CA ARG A 42 11.69 0.31 11.50
C ARG A 42 10.67 0.29 12.63
N ASP A 43 9.38 0.41 12.31
CA ASP A 43 8.27 0.58 13.24
C ASP A 43 7.53 -0.75 13.48
N ILE A 44 6.74 -0.84 14.56
CA ILE A 44 5.86 -1.99 14.86
C ILE A 44 4.48 -1.51 15.32
N LEU A 45 3.49 -2.39 15.21
CA LEU A 45 2.15 -2.16 15.76
C LEU A 45 1.79 -3.26 16.76
N ILE A 46 1.25 -2.87 17.92
CA ILE A 46 0.83 -3.78 18.98
C ILE A 46 -0.70 -3.91 18.98
N TYR A 47 -1.17 -5.15 19.07
CA TYR A 47 -2.57 -5.45 19.33
C TYR A 47 -2.85 -5.33 20.81
N VAL A 48 -3.85 -4.51 21.13
CA VAL A 48 -4.33 -4.31 22.49
C VAL A 48 -5.75 -4.87 22.58
N GLY A 49 -5.95 -5.88 23.42
CA GLY A 49 -7.27 -6.48 23.59
C GLY A 49 -8.30 -5.47 24.11
N THR A 50 -9.49 -5.43 23.51
CA THR A 50 -10.56 -4.56 24.02
C THR A 50 -11.05 -5.04 25.40
N SER A 51 -11.72 -4.17 26.14
CA SER A 51 -12.40 -4.53 27.40
C SER A 51 -13.85 -4.97 27.18
N GLY A 52 -14.35 -4.92 25.94
CA GLY A 52 -15.74 -5.16 25.58
C GLY A 52 -16.13 -6.64 25.58
N PRO A 53 -17.43 -6.93 25.45
CA PRO A 53 -17.94 -8.30 25.31
C PRO A 53 -17.46 -8.99 24.03
N GLU A 54 -17.05 -8.24 23.01
CA GLU A 54 -16.58 -8.78 21.72
C GLU A 54 -15.20 -9.44 21.81
N THR A 55 -14.39 -9.11 22.83
CA THR A 55 -13.19 -9.88 23.16
C THR A 55 -13.64 -11.11 23.97
N GLU A 56 -13.80 -12.24 23.29
CA GLU A 56 -14.35 -13.46 23.90
C GLU A 56 -13.44 -14.03 25.00
N ASN A 57 -12.14 -14.17 24.72
CA ASN A 57 -11.19 -14.72 25.69
C ASN A 57 -10.88 -13.68 26.80
N PRO A 58 -11.23 -13.94 28.07
CA PRO A 58 -10.94 -13.04 29.17
C PRO A 58 -9.45 -12.72 29.36
N GLU A 59 -8.55 -13.62 28.97
CA GLU A 59 -7.11 -13.42 29.08
C GLU A 59 -6.57 -12.34 28.14
N HIS A 60 -7.30 -12.01 27.07
CA HIS A 60 -6.90 -10.96 26.13
C HIS A 60 -7.37 -9.57 26.58
N LYS A 61 -8.40 -9.51 27.44
CA LYS A 61 -9.06 -8.24 27.76
C LYS A 61 -8.10 -7.24 28.39
N SER A 62 -7.99 -6.07 27.77
CA SER A 62 -7.11 -4.98 28.23
C SER A 62 -5.63 -5.39 28.33
N ARG A 63 -5.18 -6.34 27.50
CA ARG A 63 -3.80 -6.84 27.46
C ARG A 63 -3.10 -6.51 26.16
N LEU A 64 -1.78 -6.48 26.20
CA LEU A 64 -0.93 -6.48 25.00
C LEU A 64 -0.78 -7.93 24.52
N ILE A 65 -1.30 -8.26 23.34
CA ILE A 65 -1.47 -9.67 22.93
C ILE A 65 -0.63 -10.07 21.71
N SER A 66 -0.31 -9.15 20.81
CA SER A 66 0.50 -9.44 19.63
C SER A 66 1.30 -8.23 19.19
N ALA A 67 2.45 -8.48 18.58
CA ALA A 67 3.24 -7.49 17.86
C ALA A 67 3.22 -7.84 16.37
N ILE A 68 2.95 -6.87 15.51
CA ILE A 68 2.83 -7.07 14.08
C ILE A 68 3.61 -6.02 13.29
N VAL A 69 3.98 -6.39 12.07
CA VAL A 69 4.45 -5.48 11.03
C VAL A 69 3.48 -5.58 9.86
N PRO A 70 2.57 -4.61 9.68
CA PRO A 70 1.75 -4.54 8.49
C PRO A 70 2.58 -4.10 7.28
N GLU A 71 2.07 -4.41 6.08
CA GLU A 71 2.47 -3.80 4.82
C GLU A 71 1.61 -2.55 4.59
N PRO A 72 2.05 -1.34 4.99
CA PRO A 72 1.22 -0.14 5.00
C PRO A 72 0.96 0.43 3.60
N ASN A 73 1.66 -0.10 2.61
CA ASN A 73 1.72 0.39 1.25
C ASN A 73 0.57 -0.10 0.36
N GLN A 74 -0.12 -1.14 0.79
CA GLN A 74 -1.21 -1.74 0.04
C GLN A 74 -2.43 -1.95 0.93
N ILE A 75 -3.41 -1.06 0.79
CA ILE A 75 -4.72 -1.25 1.40
C ILE A 75 -5.54 -2.12 0.47
N LEU A 76 -5.96 -3.29 0.97
CA LEU A 76 -6.73 -4.27 0.22
C LEU A 76 -8.09 -4.47 0.87
N GLU A 77 -9.00 -5.11 0.12
CA GLU A 77 -10.18 -5.70 0.72
C GLU A 77 -9.78 -6.85 1.65
N THR A 78 -10.33 -6.87 2.87
CA THR A 78 -10.00 -7.89 3.89
C THR A 78 -10.15 -9.31 3.37
N ARG A 79 -11.24 -9.60 2.65
CA ARG A 79 -11.55 -10.91 2.04
C ARG A 79 -10.51 -11.40 1.02
N ARG A 80 -9.62 -10.53 0.53
CA ARG A 80 -8.52 -10.90 -0.37
C ARG A 80 -7.25 -11.29 0.37
N ILE A 81 -7.15 -10.95 1.66
CA ILE A 81 -6.00 -11.24 2.52
C ILE A 81 -6.25 -12.47 3.38
N ILE A 82 -7.45 -12.59 3.95
CA ILE A 82 -7.76 -13.66 4.90
C ILE A 82 -8.35 -14.90 4.21
N PRO A 83 -8.34 -16.07 4.86
CA PRO A 83 -9.03 -17.26 4.36
C PRO A 83 -10.54 -17.04 4.15
N ALA A 84 -11.11 -17.70 3.15
CA ALA A 84 -12.51 -17.52 2.76
C ALA A 84 -13.48 -17.97 3.88
N GLU A 85 -13.12 -19.03 4.59
CA GLU A 85 -13.82 -19.56 5.75
C GLU A 85 -13.82 -18.57 6.92
N SER A 86 -12.71 -17.86 7.14
CA SER A 86 -12.62 -16.81 8.17
C SER A 86 -13.52 -15.64 7.84
N TRP A 87 -13.56 -15.25 6.56
CA TRP A 87 -14.44 -14.19 6.11
C TRP A 87 -15.91 -14.55 6.26
N ALA A 88 -16.31 -15.75 5.84
CA ALA A 88 -17.69 -16.23 5.95
C ALA A 88 -18.16 -16.24 7.42
N ALA A 89 -17.35 -16.79 8.33
CA ALA A 89 -17.65 -16.82 9.75
C ALA A 89 -17.77 -15.41 10.37
N SER A 90 -16.90 -14.47 9.98
CA SER A 90 -17.00 -13.08 10.42
C SER A 90 -18.29 -12.40 9.94
N VAL A 91 -18.69 -12.63 8.68
CA VAL A 91 -19.92 -12.07 8.12
C VAL A 91 -21.15 -12.61 8.84
N GLU A 92 -21.17 -13.92 9.12
CA GLU A 92 -22.23 -14.59 9.88
C GLU A 92 -22.33 -14.06 11.31
N MET A 93 -21.19 -13.95 12.01
CA MET A 93 -21.15 -13.54 13.43
C MET A 93 -21.47 -12.05 13.62
N HIS A 94 -21.11 -11.19 12.67
CA HIS A 94 -21.16 -9.73 12.85
C HIS A 94 -22.11 -8.99 11.90
N GLY A 95 -22.82 -9.71 11.03
CA GLY A 95 -23.90 -9.15 10.21
C GLY A 95 -23.40 -8.25 9.07
N GLY A 96 -22.38 -8.70 8.33
CA GLY A 96 -21.86 -8.02 7.13
C GLY A 96 -20.38 -7.65 7.19
N ASP A 97 -19.96 -6.78 6.26
CA ASP A 97 -18.56 -6.43 6.01
C ASP A 97 -18.03 -5.38 7.02
N LYS A 98 -18.02 -5.72 8.32
CA LYS A 98 -17.65 -4.80 9.42
C LYS A 98 -16.26 -4.18 9.27
N TRP A 99 -15.33 -4.92 8.66
CA TRP A 99 -13.99 -4.44 8.32
C TRP A 99 -13.71 -4.77 6.86
N PRO A 100 -14.08 -3.89 5.92
CA PRO A 100 -13.90 -4.15 4.50
C PRO A 100 -12.47 -3.86 4.04
N HIS A 101 -11.66 -3.16 4.85
CA HIS A 101 -10.30 -2.75 4.49
C HIS A 101 -9.25 -3.33 5.42
N SER A 102 -8.10 -3.70 4.86
CA SER A 102 -6.99 -4.23 5.62
C SER A 102 -5.62 -3.90 5.03
N LEU A 103 -4.62 -3.96 5.90
CA LEU A 103 -3.21 -4.12 5.52
C LEU A 103 -2.79 -5.56 5.81
N ALA A 104 -2.04 -6.19 4.90
CA ALA A 104 -1.51 -7.53 5.13
C ALA A 104 -0.45 -7.50 6.25
N VAL A 105 -0.45 -8.48 7.15
CA VAL A 105 0.59 -8.58 8.19
C VAL A 105 1.73 -9.45 7.67
N VAL A 106 2.90 -8.85 7.47
CA VAL A 106 4.05 -9.53 6.86
C VAL A 106 4.97 -10.20 7.88
N ARG A 107 4.91 -9.74 9.14
CA ARG A 107 5.58 -10.38 10.27
C ARG A 107 4.72 -10.25 11.51
N ALA A 108 4.73 -11.29 12.33
CA ALA A 108 3.95 -11.33 13.56
C ALA A 108 4.73 -12.01 14.68
N ALA A 109 4.40 -11.63 15.90
CA ALA A 109 4.84 -12.31 17.11
C ALA A 109 3.72 -12.25 18.17
N SER A 110 3.63 -13.31 18.94
CA SER A 110 2.82 -13.35 20.16
C SER A 110 3.63 -12.71 21.29
N ILE A 111 3.02 -11.79 22.03
CA ILE A 111 3.61 -11.36 23.30
C ILE A 111 3.47 -12.52 24.28
N GLU A 112 4.50 -12.84 25.06
CA GLU A 112 4.42 -14.00 25.96
C GLU A 112 3.26 -13.86 26.97
N GLY A 113 2.59 -14.98 27.19
CA GLY A 113 1.43 -15.14 28.04
C GLY A 113 0.75 -16.49 27.76
N PRO A 114 -0.37 -16.79 28.46
CA PRO A 114 -0.92 -16.06 29.60
C PRO A 114 -0.06 -16.19 30.89
N PRO A 115 -0.17 -15.23 31.83
CA PRO A 115 -0.94 -13.99 31.71
C PRO A 115 -0.23 -12.99 30.78
N PHE A 116 -0.96 -12.46 29.79
CA PHE A 116 -0.44 -11.40 28.93
C PHE A 116 -0.24 -10.09 29.72
N PRO A 117 0.70 -9.21 29.33
CA PRO A 117 0.94 -7.94 30.01
C PRO A 117 -0.28 -7.02 30.01
N LEU A 118 -0.57 -6.43 31.17
CA LEU A 118 -1.73 -5.57 31.41
C LEU A 118 -1.48 -4.20 30.74
N ALA A 119 -2.29 -3.81 29.74
CA ALA A 119 -2.03 -2.60 28.95
C ALA A 119 -1.99 -1.35 29.84
N ARG A 120 -2.91 -1.23 30.79
CA ARG A 120 -2.95 -0.12 31.77
C ARG A 120 -1.73 -0.01 32.69
N GLN A 121 -0.89 -1.05 32.77
CA GLN A 121 0.35 -1.04 33.56
C GLN A 121 1.58 -0.70 32.70
N ILE A 122 1.62 -1.21 31.47
CA ILE A 122 2.76 -1.03 30.57
C ILE A 122 2.68 0.28 29.79
N ILE A 123 1.48 0.65 29.34
CA ILE A 123 1.23 1.80 28.47
C ILE A 123 0.00 2.62 28.95
N PRO A 124 -0.05 3.07 30.23
CA PRO A 124 -1.23 3.72 30.81
C PRO A 124 -1.78 4.92 30.00
N ARG A 125 -0.91 5.82 29.54
CA ARG A 125 -1.25 7.02 28.76
C ARG A 125 -1.79 6.62 27.39
N ALA A 126 -1.04 5.85 26.62
CA ALA A 126 -1.50 5.42 25.29
C ALA A 126 -2.76 4.54 25.36
N TYR A 127 -2.88 3.67 26.37
CA TYR A 127 -4.08 2.87 26.58
C TYR A 127 -5.32 3.73 26.87
N SER A 128 -5.18 4.74 27.74
CA SER A 128 -6.27 5.67 28.04
C SER A 128 -6.73 6.48 26.82
N ALA A 129 -5.85 6.73 25.85
CA ALA A 129 -6.18 7.48 24.64
C ALA A 129 -7.19 6.75 23.74
N PHE A 130 -7.33 5.42 23.84
CA PHE A 130 -8.40 4.68 23.14
C PHE A 130 -9.81 5.06 23.61
N ALA A 131 -9.95 5.58 24.84
CA ALA A 131 -11.23 6.05 25.37
C ALA A 131 -11.60 7.47 24.87
N VAL A 132 -10.64 8.22 24.34
CA VAL A 132 -10.84 9.59 23.85
C VAL A 132 -11.23 9.55 22.37
N GLY A 133 -12.17 10.41 21.95
CA GLY A 133 -12.83 10.35 20.65
C GLY A 133 -11.90 10.20 19.42
N ALA A 134 -10.72 10.84 19.44
CA ALA A 134 -9.74 10.73 18.35
C ALA A 134 -9.02 9.38 18.29
N GLY A 135 -8.87 8.66 19.41
CA GLY A 135 -8.23 7.36 19.49
C GLY A 135 -9.20 6.18 19.37
N ARG A 136 -10.51 6.40 19.58
CA ARG A 136 -11.51 5.33 19.55
C ARG A 136 -11.63 4.70 18.16
N GLY A 137 -11.24 3.43 18.06
CA GLY A 137 -11.23 2.67 16.80
C GLY A 137 -10.13 3.11 15.82
N GLY A 138 -9.22 3.98 16.25
CA GLY A 138 -8.08 4.46 15.48
C GLY A 138 -6.77 3.76 15.87
N VAL A 139 -5.66 4.44 15.58
CA VAL A 139 -4.31 4.04 15.95
C VAL A 139 -3.76 5.05 16.95
N VAL A 140 -3.17 4.56 18.03
CA VAL A 140 -2.50 5.37 19.05
C VAL A 140 -1.01 5.09 19.02
N GLU A 141 -0.16 6.05 19.41
CA GLU A 141 1.28 5.84 19.52
C GLU A 141 1.70 5.76 20.99
N ALA A 142 2.53 4.78 21.33
CA ALA A 142 3.24 4.73 22.60
C ALA A 142 4.54 5.54 22.48
N LEU A 143 4.73 6.49 23.39
CA LEU A 143 5.86 7.43 23.38
C LEU A 143 6.80 7.17 24.57
N ASP A 144 8.02 7.67 24.47
CA ASP A 144 9.01 7.74 25.56
C ASP A 144 9.17 6.44 26.38
N ASP A 145 8.77 6.47 27.65
CA ASP A 145 8.86 5.38 28.62
C ASP A 145 7.93 4.21 28.29
N GLU A 146 6.71 4.48 27.81
CA GLU A 146 5.75 3.45 27.37
C GLU A 146 6.30 2.70 26.17
N ARG A 147 6.93 3.42 25.25
CA ARG A 147 7.63 2.82 24.12
C ARG A 147 8.76 1.91 24.60
N ALA A 148 9.60 2.39 25.53
CA ALA A 148 10.69 1.59 26.08
C ALA A 148 10.17 0.34 26.81
N ALA A 149 9.05 0.45 27.54
CA ALA A 149 8.42 -0.65 28.25
C ALA A 149 7.88 -1.72 27.29
N VAL A 150 7.27 -1.34 26.17
CA VAL A 150 6.84 -2.31 25.14
C VAL A 150 8.03 -3.01 24.49
N MET A 151 9.14 -2.29 24.28
CA MET A 151 10.33 -2.82 23.58
C MET A 151 11.03 -3.96 24.30
N VAL A 152 10.87 -4.07 25.62
CA VAL A 152 11.49 -5.12 26.43
C VAL A 152 10.55 -6.31 26.69
N LEU A 153 9.32 -6.28 26.15
CA LEU A 153 8.39 -7.39 26.30
C LEU A 153 8.93 -8.62 25.55
N PRO A 154 8.92 -9.79 26.19
CA PRO A 154 9.30 -11.02 25.52
C PRO A 154 8.21 -11.41 24.51
N VAL A 155 8.67 -11.89 23.35
CA VAL A 155 7.79 -12.26 22.24
C VAL A 155 8.24 -13.58 21.62
N ARG A 156 7.28 -14.34 21.12
CA ARG A 156 7.50 -15.54 20.31
C ARG A 156 7.07 -15.27 18.88
N GLU A 157 7.98 -15.42 17.92
CA GLU A 157 7.68 -15.22 16.51
C GLU A 157 6.56 -16.17 16.06
N LEU A 158 5.63 -15.64 15.28
CA LEU A 158 4.49 -16.37 14.72
C LEU A 158 4.64 -16.37 13.20
N PRO A 159 4.90 -17.53 12.57
CA PRO A 159 4.80 -17.62 11.13
C PRO A 159 3.35 -17.42 10.71
N LEU A 160 3.14 -16.70 9.60
CA LEU A 160 1.83 -16.48 9.01
C LEU A 160 1.76 -17.10 7.61
N ASN A 161 0.68 -17.83 7.36
CA ASN A 161 0.33 -18.40 6.06
C ASN A 161 -0.45 -17.36 5.25
N LEU A 162 0.30 -16.49 4.57
CA LEU A 162 -0.29 -15.45 3.72
C LEU A 162 -0.86 -16.04 2.42
N THR A 163 -1.95 -15.47 1.92
CA THR A 163 -2.55 -15.91 0.65
C THR A 163 -1.58 -15.72 -0.53
N PRO A 164 -1.70 -16.53 -1.60
CA PRO A 164 -0.81 -16.43 -2.76
C PRO A 164 -0.75 -15.02 -3.37
N ALA A 165 -1.87 -14.29 -3.35
CA ALA A 165 -1.93 -12.92 -3.86
C ALA A 165 -1.05 -11.95 -3.06
N VAL A 166 -1.04 -12.07 -1.73
CA VAL A 166 -0.19 -11.26 -0.85
C VAL A 166 1.27 -11.67 -1.00
N GLN A 167 1.54 -12.97 -1.04
CA GLN A 167 2.91 -13.48 -1.25
C GLN A 167 3.50 -12.98 -2.57
N ALA A 168 2.74 -13.03 -3.66
CA ALA A 168 3.18 -12.54 -4.96
C ALA A 168 3.52 -11.05 -4.94
N TYR A 169 2.73 -10.23 -4.24
CA TYR A 169 3.03 -8.81 -4.07
C TYR A 169 4.34 -8.57 -3.28
N LEU A 170 4.55 -9.30 -2.19
CA LEU A 170 5.75 -9.15 -1.34
C LEU A 170 7.01 -9.58 -2.08
N GLN A 171 6.99 -10.77 -2.71
CA GLN A 171 8.08 -11.27 -3.55
C GLN A 171 8.40 -10.29 -4.68
N PHE A 172 7.37 -9.72 -5.27
CA PHE A 172 7.54 -8.70 -6.29
C PHE A 172 8.27 -7.46 -5.74
N ARG A 173 7.84 -6.92 -4.61
CA ARG A 173 8.48 -5.74 -3.99
C ARG A 173 9.94 -5.99 -3.67
N GLU A 174 10.26 -7.17 -3.13
CA GLU A 174 11.64 -7.57 -2.86
C GLU A 174 12.46 -7.68 -4.15
N SER A 175 11.91 -8.26 -5.22
CA SER A 175 12.61 -8.41 -6.50
C SER A 175 12.96 -7.08 -7.19
N VAL A 176 12.14 -6.04 -6.98
CA VAL A 176 12.38 -4.69 -7.51
C VAL A 176 13.49 -3.96 -6.76
N ALA A 177 13.74 -4.28 -5.49
CA ALA A 177 14.71 -3.55 -4.70
C ALA A 177 16.17 -3.90 -5.08
N VAL A 178 16.43 -5.10 -5.62
CA VAL A 178 17.77 -5.70 -5.64
C VAL A 178 18.57 -5.45 -6.94
N ASP A 179 17.95 -5.48 -8.13
CA ASP A 179 18.71 -5.58 -9.41
C ASP A 179 18.38 -4.52 -10.50
N LEU A 180 17.83 -3.36 -10.14
CA LEU A 180 17.52 -2.34 -11.15
C LEU A 180 18.75 -1.49 -11.56
N PRO A 181 19.03 -1.35 -12.88
CA PRO A 181 20.04 -0.42 -13.38
C PRO A 181 19.80 0.99 -12.83
N ARG A 182 20.89 1.70 -12.49
CA ARG A 182 20.83 3.04 -11.88
C ARG A 182 19.91 3.99 -12.65
N ASP A 183 20.01 4.00 -13.97
CA ASP A 183 19.28 4.96 -14.80
C ASP A 183 17.77 4.69 -14.83
N VAL A 184 17.37 3.41 -14.76
CA VAL A 184 15.95 3.04 -14.64
C VAL A 184 15.41 3.45 -13.26
N ARG A 185 16.20 3.28 -12.19
CA ARG A 185 15.81 3.74 -10.85
C ARG A 185 15.62 5.25 -10.80
N GLN A 186 16.51 6.00 -11.44
CA GLN A 186 16.42 7.45 -11.54
C GLN A 186 15.17 7.88 -12.32
N GLU A 187 14.89 7.25 -13.45
CA GLU A 187 13.71 7.57 -14.25
C GLU A 187 12.39 7.18 -13.56
N ALA A 188 12.33 6.02 -12.90
CA ALA A 188 11.17 5.62 -12.10
C ALA A 188 10.92 6.58 -10.92
N THR A 189 11.99 6.99 -10.23
CA THR A 189 11.94 8.02 -9.17
C THR A 189 11.41 9.35 -9.72
N ARG A 190 11.92 9.79 -10.86
CA ARG A 190 11.50 11.03 -11.52
C ARG A 190 10.02 10.98 -11.91
N MET A 191 9.56 9.86 -12.47
CA MET A 191 8.15 9.66 -12.83
C MET A 191 7.25 9.67 -11.58
N ALA A 192 7.62 8.95 -10.52
CA ALA A 192 6.88 8.91 -9.27
C ALA A 192 6.74 10.31 -8.65
N ASN A 193 7.82 11.09 -8.60
CA ASN A 193 7.80 12.48 -8.12
C ASN A 193 6.84 13.36 -8.94
N ARG A 194 6.91 13.28 -10.27
CA ARG A 194 6.00 14.04 -11.16
C ARG A 194 4.52 13.70 -10.92
N ILE A 195 4.20 12.44 -10.63
CA ILE A 195 2.83 12.02 -10.31
C ILE A 195 2.40 12.58 -8.96
N ILE A 196 3.23 12.46 -7.92
CA ILE A 196 2.92 13.00 -6.58
C ILE A 196 2.67 14.51 -6.65
N ASP A 197 3.51 15.24 -7.38
CA ASP A 197 3.33 16.68 -7.57
C ASP A 197 2.04 17.02 -8.31
N ARG A 198 1.64 16.18 -9.28
CA ARG A 198 0.36 16.32 -9.99
C ARG A 198 -0.84 16.02 -9.10
N VAL A 199 -0.75 15.03 -8.21
CA VAL A 199 -1.80 14.67 -7.26
C VAL A 199 -1.98 15.80 -6.24
N LYS A 200 -0.88 16.36 -5.71
CA LYS A 200 -0.92 17.49 -4.78
C LYS A 200 -1.62 18.73 -5.35
N LYS A 201 -1.43 18.98 -6.66
CA LYS A 201 -2.05 20.11 -7.38
C LYS A 201 -3.46 19.81 -7.91
N GLY A 202 -3.97 18.59 -7.68
CA GLY A 202 -5.31 18.20 -8.11
C GLY A 202 -6.37 19.04 -7.40
N GLY A 203 -7.34 19.57 -8.15
CA GLY A 203 -8.38 20.44 -7.59
C GLY A 203 -7.99 21.90 -7.36
N GLU A 204 -6.74 22.31 -7.63
CA GLU A 204 -6.37 23.73 -7.64
C GLU A 204 -7.03 24.45 -8.83
N GLU A 205 -7.65 25.61 -8.57
CA GLU A 205 -8.16 26.50 -9.62
C GLU A 205 -7.01 27.13 -10.40
N ARG A 206 -6.92 26.78 -11.68
CA ARG A 206 -6.23 27.56 -12.71
C ARG A 206 -7.28 28.00 -13.74
N VAL A 207 -6.85 28.65 -14.83
CA VAL A 207 -7.67 28.95 -16.01
C VAL A 207 -8.52 27.74 -16.47
N THR A 208 -8.13 26.52 -16.10
CA THR A 208 -8.94 25.30 -16.10
C THR A 208 -8.75 24.54 -14.77
N ILE A 209 -9.80 23.89 -14.26
CA ILE A 209 -9.73 23.06 -13.04
C ILE A 209 -8.85 21.83 -13.30
N ASN A 210 -7.81 21.63 -12.48
CA ASN A 210 -6.99 20.42 -12.58
C ASN A 210 -7.82 19.19 -12.19
N PRO A 211 -7.79 18.11 -12.99
CA PRO A 211 -8.53 16.90 -12.65
C PRO A 211 -8.03 16.31 -11.33
N ILE A 212 -8.98 15.82 -10.53
CA ILE A 212 -8.69 15.10 -9.28
C ILE A 212 -7.97 13.79 -9.64
N ARG A 213 -6.84 13.55 -8.98
CA ARG A 213 -6.00 12.37 -9.22
C ARG A 213 -5.68 11.70 -7.89
N SER A 214 -5.46 10.40 -7.93
CA SER A 214 -5.00 9.62 -6.77
C SER A 214 -3.80 8.77 -7.15
N ALA A 215 -2.86 8.60 -6.23
CA ALA A 215 -1.72 7.73 -6.42
C ALA A 215 -1.38 7.01 -5.09
N PRO A 216 -0.78 5.82 -5.15
CA PRO A 216 -0.14 5.18 -4.01
C PRO A 216 0.97 6.06 -3.41
N LEU A 217 1.53 5.63 -2.28
CA LEU A 217 2.74 6.25 -1.73
C LEU A 217 3.90 6.18 -2.73
N PHE A 218 4.88 7.06 -2.54
CA PHE A 218 6.07 7.11 -3.40
C PHE A 218 6.74 5.75 -3.60
N THR A 219 6.91 4.96 -2.54
CA THR A 219 7.55 3.64 -2.59
C THR A 219 6.79 2.66 -3.48
N ASP A 220 5.46 2.70 -3.44
CA ASP A 220 4.61 1.79 -4.21
C ASP A 220 4.45 2.23 -5.63
N LEU A 221 4.34 3.54 -5.82
CA LEU A 221 4.33 4.11 -7.14
C LEU A 221 5.66 3.84 -7.85
N TYR A 222 6.78 3.97 -7.15
CA TYR A 222 8.09 3.58 -7.64
C TYR A 222 8.11 2.09 -8.01
N ALA A 223 7.71 1.21 -7.08
CA ALA A 223 7.68 -0.23 -7.32
C ALA A 223 6.77 -0.63 -8.49
N LEU A 224 5.59 -0.02 -8.57
CA LEU A 224 4.62 -0.17 -9.65
C LEU A 224 5.21 0.24 -10.99
N LEU A 225 5.80 1.44 -11.08
CA LEU A 225 6.40 1.93 -12.32
C LEU A 225 7.56 1.05 -12.77
N THR A 226 8.41 0.59 -11.86
CA THR A 226 9.48 -0.36 -12.18
C THR A 226 8.93 -1.72 -12.63
N ARG A 227 7.81 -2.22 -12.05
CA ARG A 227 7.12 -3.43 -12.51
C ARG A 227 6.71 -3.32 -13.96
N ILE A 228 5.97 -2.24 -14.22
CA ILE A 228 5.34 -2.00 -15.51
C ILE A 228 6.44 -1.89 -16.57
N TRP A 229 7.47 -1.08 -16.29
CA TRP A 229 8.59 -0.89 -17.19
C TRP A 229 9.27 -2.23 -17.51
N ARG A 230 9.71 -2.99 -16.49
CA ARG A 230 10.60 -4.15 -16.70
C ARG A 230 9.85 -5.42 -17.06
N GLN A 231 8.82 -5.76 -16.30
CA GLN A 231 8.16 -7.06 -16.39
C GLN A 231 6.99 -7.02 -17.35
N LYS A 232 6.08 -6.04 -17.20
CA LYS A 232 4.87 -5.97 -18.04
C LYS A 232 5.19 -5.56 -19.48
N GLN A 233 6.11 -4.61 -19.65
CA GLN A 233 6.43 -4.02 -20.96
C GLN A 233 7.80 -4.41 -21.51
N GLY A 234 8.61 -5.17 -20.77
CA GLY A 234 9.93 -5.61 -21.24
C GLY A 234 10.89 -4.48 -21.61
N GLY A 235 10.74 -3.30 -21.00
CA GLY A 235 11.55 -2.12 -21.34
C GLY A 235 11.09 -1.35 -22.58
N ARG A 236 9.89 -1.61 -23.09
CA ARG A 236 9.35 -0.98 -24.30
C ARG A 236 8.24 0.00 -23.97
N CYS A 237 8.03 0.99 -24.80
CA CYS A 237 6.92 1.94 -24.69
C CYS A 237 5.60 1.21 -24.96
N ALA A 238 4.62 1.38 -24.08
CA ALA A 238 3.32 0.72 -24.25
C ALA A 238 2.54 1.18 -25.49
N LEU A 239 2.82 2.40 -25.98
CA LEU A 239 2.12 2.98 -27.12
C LEU A 239 2.80 2.63 -28.45
N CYS A 240 4.07 3.04 -28.64
CA CYS A 240 4.76 2.82 -29.91
C CYS A 240 5.59 1.53 -29.96
N GLY A 241 5.65 0.74 -28.89
CA GLY A 241 6.43 -0.51 -28.84
C GLY A 241 7.96 -0.35 -28.96
N ALA A 242 8.49 0.86 -29.17
CA ALA A 242 9.93 1.08 -29.27
C ALA A 242 10.59 1.01 -27.87
N PRO A 243 11.90 0.70 -27.78
CA PRO A 243 12.61 0.66 -26.50
C PRO A 243 12.54 1.99 -25.74
N LEU A 244 12.33 1.91 -24.42
CA LEU A 244 12.49 3.04 -23.51
C LEU A 244 13.99 3.21 -23.20
N LEU A 245 14.49 4.43 -23.36
CA LEU A 245 15.91 4.76 -23.19
C LEU A 245 16.12 5.47 -21.85
N PRO A 246 16.45 4.74 -20.76
CA PRO A 246 16.72 5.38 -19.48
C PRO A 246 17.94 6.31 -19.60
N GLY A 247 17.91 7.45 -18.92
CA GLY A 247 19.01 8.43 -18.94
C GLY A 247 19.15 9.23 -20.23
N THR A 248 18.19 9.15 -21.16
CA THR A 248 18.23 9.97 -22.39
C THR A 248 18.12 11.46 -22.08
N GLU A 249 18.96 12.27 -22.74
CA GLU A 249 18.89 13.72 -22.67
C GLU A 249 17.78 14.30 -23.57
N ASN A 250 17.28 13.51 -24.54
CA ASN A 250 16.22 13.96 -25.44
C ASN A 250 14.87 13.98 -24.68
N PRO A 251 14.26 15.16 -24.45
CA PRO A 251 13.03 15.27 -23.68
C PRO A 251 11.87 14.44 -24.26
N MET A 252 11.80 14.30 -25.59
CA MET A 252 10.75 13.54 -26.26
C MET A 252 10.83 12.04 -25.97
N MET A 253 12.04 11.53 -25.77
CA MET A 253 12.34 10.11 -25.52
C MET A 253 12.32 9.75 -24.03
N GLN A 254 12.18 10.73 -23.14
CA GLN A 254 12.07 10.47 -21.71
C GLN A 254 10.87 9.58 -21.41
N ALA A 255 11.00 8.69 -20.43
CA ALA A 255 9.88 7.87 -20.00
C ALA A 255 8.81 8.73 -19.31
N SER A 256 7.55 8.40 -19.53
CA SER A 256 6.41 9.08 -18.93
C SER A 256 5.40 8.05 -18.44
N ALA A 257 4.83 8.29 -17.27
CA ALA A 257 3.69 7.54 -16.81
C ALA A 257 2.42 8.07 -17.49
N ASP A 258 1.81 7.23 -18.31
CA ASP A 258 0.54 7.50 -18.98
C ASP A 258 -0.60 6.76 -18.26
N ARG A 259 -1.77 7.40 -18.24
CA ARG A 259 -2.99 6.75 -17.75
C ARG A 259 -3.71 6.14 -18.94
N ILE A 260 -4.01 4.85 -18.89
CA ILE A 260 -4.68 4.13 -19.98
C ILE A 260 -6.02 4.83 -20.25
N ASP A 261 -6.86 4.91 -19.22
CA ASP A 261 -8.05 5.75 -19.20
C ASP A 261 -7.75 7.08 -18.48
N SER A 262 -7.85 8.18 -19.23
CA SER A 262 -7.63 9.52 -18.70
C SER A 262 -8.78 10.06 -17.84
N ALA A 263 -9.99 9.50 -17.98
CA ALA A 263 -11.13 9.81 -17.12
C ALA A 263 -10.95 9.19 -15.72
N ASN A 264 -10.33 8.02 -15.64
CA ASN A 264 -9.89 7.45 -14.38
C ASN A 264 -8.69 8.22 -13.80
N GLY A 265 -8.90 8.90 -12.67
CA GLY A 265 -7.89 9.69 -11.95
C GLY A 265 -6.78 8.88 -11.29
N ALA A 266 -6.92 7.56 -11.17
CA ALA A 266 -6.04 6.72 -10.40
C ALA A 266 -4.74 6.35 -11.13
N TYR A 267 -3.63 6.38 -10.40
CA TYR A 267 -2.34 5.83 -10.79
C TYR A 267 -2.12 4.46 -10.13
N ASP A 268 -2.80 3.43 -10.60
CA ASP A 268 -2.72 2.05 -10.11
C ASP A 268 -2.27 1.06 -11.20
N ASP A 269 -2.27 -0.24 -10.88
CA ASP A 269 -1.81 -1.29 -11.80
C ASP A 269 -2.70 -1.53 -13.02
N THR A 270 -3.96 -1.14 -12.93
CA THR A 270 -4.93 -1.34 -14.01
C THR A 270 -4.96 -0.13 -14.94
N ASN A 271 -4.58 1.05 -14.46
CA ASN A 271 -4.69 2.29 -15.22
C ASN A 271 -3.35 2.96 -15.57
N VAL A 272 -2.19 2.42 -15.17
CA VAL A 272 -0.88 3.01 -15.51
C VAL A 272 -0.12 2.19 -16.53
N GLN A 273 0.54 2.89 -17.46
CA GLN A 273 1.53 2.35 -18.38
C GLN A 273 2.72 3.30 -18.55
N VAL A 274 3.87 2.79 -18.99
CA VAL A 274 5.09 3.60 -19.24
C VAL A 274 5.27 3.81 -20.74
N THR A 275 5.43 5.07 -21.15
CA THR A 275 5.48 5.47 -22.56
C THR A 275 6.63 6.46 -22.79
N HIS A 276 7.00 6.73 -24.04
CA HIS A 276 7.79 7.93 -24.33
C HIS A 276 6.94 9.17 -24.08
N LEU A 277 7.57 10.25 -23.61
CA LEU A 277 6.88 11.52 -23.36
C LEU A 277 6.16 12.04 -24.61
N ALA A 278 6.80 11.93 -25.78
CA ALA A 278 6.20 12.33 -27.04
C ALA A 278 4.95 11.50 -27.39
N CYS A 279 4.98 10.18 -27.20
CA CYS A 279 3.81 9.32 -27.43
C CYS A 279 2.65 9.69 -26.51
N ASN A 280 2.93 9.94 -25.23
CA ASN A 280 1.93 10.39 -24.26
C ASN A 280 1.31 11.73 -24.66
N TRP A 281 2.13 12.70 -25.09
CA TRP A 281 1.62 13.99 -25.57
C TRP A 281 0.78 13.86 -26.84
N ALA A 282 1.24 13.09 -27.82
CA ALA A 282 0.50 12.86 -29.07
C ALA A 282 -0.87 12.22 -28.78
N LYS A 283 -0.89 11.13 -28.00
CA LYS A 283 -2.13 10.49 -27.53
C LYS A 283 -3.09 11.48 -26.85
N ASN A 284 -2.60 12.29 -25.93
CA ASN A 284 -3.46 13.25 -25.22
C ASN A 284 -4.01 14.36 -26.12
N LYS A 285 -3.30 14.69 -27.21
CA LYS A 285 -3.70 15.77 -28.12
C LYS A 285 -4.65 15.30 -29.23
N TYR A 286 -4.42 14.10 -29.75
CA TYR A 286 -5.08 13.56 -30.96
C TYR A 286 -5.98 12.35 -30.66
N GLY A 287 -5.92 11.81 -29.45
CA GLY A 287 -6.60 10.56 -29.11
C GLY A 287 -5.77 9.32 -29.48
N VAL A 288 -6.27 8.15 -29.10
CA VAL A 288 -5.57 6.87 -29.31
C VAL A 288 -5.63 6.43 -30.77
N ALA A 289 -6.80 6.52 -31.41
CA ALA A 289 -7.00 6.06 -32.79
C ALA A 289 -6.10 6.80 -33.80
N GLU A 290 -6.13 8.13 -33.80
CA GLU A 290 -5.28 8.94 -34.69
C GLU A 290 -3.78 8.72 -34.43
N PHE A 291 -3.42 8.48 -33.16
CA PHE A 291 -2.04 8.18 -32.79
C PHE A 291 -1.59 6.80 -33.30
N GLU A 292 -2.43 5.77 -33.19
CA GLU A 292 -2.15 4.43 -33.68
C GLU A 292 -1.99 4.42 -35.21
N GLU A 293 -2.89 5.09 -35.92
CA GLU A 293 -2.78 5.29 -37.38
C GLU A 293 -1.44 5.93 -37.78
N TRP A 294 -1.02 6.97 -37.07
CA TRP A 294 0.27 7.63 -37.29
C TRP A 294 1.47 6.73 -36.99
N VAL A 295 1.40 5.94 -35.92
CA VAL A 295 2.46 4.98 -35.58
C VAL A 295 2.60 3.92 -36.66
N ASP A 296 1.49 3.42 -37.18
CA ASP A 296 1.46 2.41 -38.23
C ASP A 296 2.00 2.94 -39.56
N ALA A 297 1.64 4.19 -39.92
CA ALA A 297 2.21 4.88 -41.06
C ALA A 297 3.75 4.99 -40.97
N ILE A 298 4.29 5.35 -39.79
CA ILE A 298 5.75 5.45 -39.59
C ILE A 298 6.44 4.08 -39.62
N ARG A 299 5.76 3.02 -39.21
CA ARG A 299 6.26 1.64 -39.31
C ARG A 299 6.19 1.09 -40.73
N GLY A 300 5.61 1.81 -41.67
CA GLY A 300 5.42 1.37 -43.05
C GLY A 300 4.31 0.32 -43.20
N VAL A 301 3.35 0.29 -42.28
CA VAL A 301 2.11 -0.47 -42.45
C VAL A 301 1.20 0.33 -43.39
N ASP A 302 0.63 -0.33 -44.39
CA ASP A 302 -0.26 0.34 -45.33
C ASP A 302 -1.61 0.60 -44.68
N VAL A 303 -1.86 1.86 -44.33
CA VAL A 303 -3.06 2.32 -43.60
C VAL A 303 -4.24 2.58 -44.53
N THR A 304 -4.07 2.37 -45.84
CA THR A 304 -5.07 2.68 -46.87
C THR A 304 -5.91 1.48 -47.35
N THR A 305 -5.65 0.28 -46.84
CA THR A 305 -6.27 -0.97 -47.36
C THR A 305 -7.56 -1.44 -46.69
N GLU A 306 -8.09 -0.73 -45.70
CA GLU A 306 -9.40 -1.06 -45.11
C GLU A 306 -10.30 0.18 -45.03
N ALA A 307 -11.00 0.46 -46.14
CA ALA A 307 -12.19 1.29 -46.20
C ALA A 307 -13.30 0.54 -46.94
#